data_AF-A0A9P6C2E5-F1
#
_entry.id   AF-A0A9P6C2E5-F1
#
_cell.length_a   1.000
_cell.length_b   1.000
_cell.length_c   1.000
_cell.angle_alpha   90.00
_cell.angle_beta   90.00
_cell.angle_gamma   90.00
#
_symmetry.space_group_name_H-M   'P 1'
#
loop_
_entity.id
_entity.type
_entity.pdbx_description
1 polymer ?
#
loop_
_entity_poly.entity_id
_entity_poly.type
_entity_poly.pdbx_seq_one_letter_code
_entity_poly.pdbx_strand_id
1 'polypeptide(L)'
;VEGGYFAFASIKGDVNLVQVSYATPASALTTVDVKIFRHEFITIFRFTEARTLHPSDICILEPIDDQLTRYEEENDTVFLAKELMDRMRKLTDPR
;
A
#
# COMPACT_ATOMS: atom_id res chain seq x y z
N VAL A 1 12.83 1.21 15.12
CA VAL A 1 12.54 1.45 13.70
C VAL A 1 11.23 0.74 13.43
N GLU A 2 10.12 1.47 13.37
CA GLU A 2 8.86 0.85 12.95
C GLU A 2 9.01 0.54 11.46
N GLY A 3 9.54 -0.65 11.18
CA GLY A 3 9.80 -1.10 9.82
C GLY A 3 8.50 -1.54 9.17
N GLY A 4 8.35 -1.19 7.89
CA GLY A 4 7.32 -1.73 7.02
C GLY A 4 7.76 -1.68 5.57
N TYR A 5 6.94 -2.22 4.67
CA TYR A 5 7.14 -2.13 3.23
C TYR A 5 5.90 -1.57 2.54
N PHE A 6 6.13 -0.88 1.42
CA PHE A 6 5.05 -0.43 0.56
C PHE A 6 4.60 -1.57 -0.36
N ALA A 7 3.30 -1.66 -0.61
CA ALA A 7 2.73 -2.64 -1.51
C ALA A 7 1.44 -2.10 -2.15
N PHE A 8 1.10 -2.59 -3.33
CA PHE A 8 -0.27 -2.50 -3.81
C PHE A 8 -1.09 -3.62 -3.19
N ALA A 9 -2.24 -3.27 -2.63
CA ALA A 9 -3.17 -4.23 -2.03
C ALA A 9 -4.61 -3.95 -2.47
N SER A 10 -5.37 -5.02 -2.67
CA SER A 10 -6.81 -4.93 -2.78
C SER A 10 -7.42 -4.96 -1.39
N ILE A 11 -8.18 -3.93 -1.03
CA ILE A 11 -8.95 -3.86 0.21
C ILE A 11 -10.42 -3.73 -0.19
N LYS A 12 -11.22 -4.75 0.13
CA LYS A 12 -12.64 -4.83 -0.25
C LYS A 12 -12.92 -4.62 -1.76
N GLY A 13 -11.96 -4.96 -2.62
CA GLY A 13 -12.07 -4.84 -4.08
C GLY A 13 -11.41 -3.60 -4.67
N ASP A 14 -11.05 -2.60 -3.85
CA ASP A 14 -10.35 -1.40 -4.31
C ASP A 14 -8.83 -1.55 -4.18
N VAL A 15 -8.10 -1.27 -5.25
CA VAL A 15 -6.63 -1.26 -5.25
C VAL A 15 -6.12 0.03 -4.60
N ASN A 16 -5.36 -0.12 -3.51
CA ASN A 16 -4.78 0.98 -2.75
C ASN A 16 -3.28 0.75 -2.56
N LEU A 17 -2.54 1.84 -2.33
CA LEU A 17 -1.18 1.77 -1.85
C LEU A 17 -1.24 1.59 -0.33
N VAL A 18 -0.52 0.60 0.19
CA VAL A 18 -0.44 0.34 1.64
C VAL A 18 1.00 0.29 2.12
N GLN A 19 1.23 0.72 3.35
CA GLN A 19 2.44 0.40 4.10
C GLN A 19 2.10 -0.69 5.11
N VAL A 20 2.73 -1.86 4.99
CA VAL A 20 2.51 -3.01 5.87
C VAL A 20 3.60 -3.06 6.92
N SER A 21 3.23 -3.15 8.20
CA SER A 21 4.18 -3.25 9.32
C SER A 21 4.86 -4.63 9.36
N TYR A 22 6.19 -4.68 9.43
CA TYR A 22 6.95 -5.94 9.61
C TYR A 22 6.75 -6.56 10.99
N ALA A 23 6.25 -5.79 11.96
CA ALA A 23 5.96 -6.27 13.31
C ALA A 23 4.81 -7.28 13.34
N THR A 24 4.01 -7.37 12.28
CA THR A 24 2.84 -8.22 12.22
C THR A 24 3.18 -9.52 11.48
N PRO A 25 3.16 -10.70 12.15
CA PRO A 25 3.49 -11.96 11.49
C PRO A 25 2.47 -12.28 10.40
N ALA A 26 2.97 -12.59 9.20
CA ALA A 26 2.19 -13.05 8.04
C ALA A 26 1.68 -14.49 8.27
N SER A 27 0.80 -14.66 9.26
CA SER A 27 0.04 -15.88 9.50
C SER A 27 -1.43 -15.59 9.16
N ALA A 28 -2.12 -16.57 8.57
CA ALA A 28 -3.52 -16.45 8.12
C ALA A 28 -4.55 -16.15 9.23
N LEU A 29 -4.11 -16.01 10.48
CA LEU A 29 -4.93 -15.80 11.68
C LEU A 29 -4.63 -14.48 12.40
N THR A 30 -3.60 -13.74 11.99
CA THR A 30 -3.23 -12.47 12.64
C THR A 30 -3.66 -11.31 11.78
N THR A 31 -4.39 -10.38 12.39
CA THR A 31 -4.73 -9.10 11.76
C THR A 31 -3.47 -8.35 11.37
N VAL A 32 -3.47 -7.66 10.24
CA VAL A 32 -2.34 -6.91 9.70
C VAL A 32 -2.58 -5.41 9.91
N ASP A 33 -1.61 -4.73 10.50
CA ASP A 33 -1.64 -3.28 10.64
C ASP A 33 -1.10 -2.64 9.36
N VAL A 34 -1.94 -1.84 8.72
CA VAL A 34 -1.59 -1.15 7.48
C VAL A 34 -1.92 0.33 7.55
N LYS A 35 -1.03 1.16 6.98
CA LYS A 35 -1.39 2.52 6.58
C LYS A 35 -1.89 2.49 5.15
N ILE A 36 -3.02 3.14 4.89
CA ILE A 36 -3.65 3.18 3.57
C ILE A 36 -3.42 4.58 2.97
N PHE A 37 -2.91 4.59 1.75
CA PHE A 37 -2.64 5.79 0.97
C PHE A 37 -3.51 5.76 -0.30
N ARG A 38 -4.23 6.84 -0.54
CA ARG A 38 -5.08 6.99 -1.74
C ARG A 38 -4.36 7.80 -2.78
N HIS A 39 -4.54 7.40 -4.03
CA HIS A 39 -4.03 8.15 -5.18
C HIS A 39 -4.72 9.52 -5.20
N GLU A 40 -3.92 10.58 -5.22
CA GLU A 40 -4.42 11.94 -5.33
C GLU A 40 -4.25 12.46 -6.75
N PHE A 41 -3.01 12.52 -7.24
CA PHE A 41 -2.70 12.89 -8.63
C PHE A 41 -1.32 12.41 -9.07
N ILE A 42 -1.18 12.14 -10.37
CA ILE A 42 0.09 11.72 -11.01
C ILE A 42 0.70 10.51 -10.30
N THR A 43 1.70 10.72 -9.46
CA THR A 43 2.44 9.71 -8.71
C THR A 43 2.33 9.89 -7.19
N ILE A 44 1.47 10.81 -6.76
CA ILE A 44 1.31 11.23 -5.37
C ILE A 44 0.17 10.46 -4.73
N PHE A 45 0.48 9.86 -3.59
CA PHE A 45 -0.46 9.18 -2.73
C PHE A 45 -0.43 9.83 -1.36
N ARG A 46 -1.59 10.18 -0.83
CA ARG A 46 -1.72 10.73 0.51
C ARG A 46 -2.26 9.70 1.47
N PHE A 47 -1.69 9.67 2.66
CA PHE A 47 -2.24 8.92 3.77
C PHE A 47 -3.69 9.31 3.97
N THR A 48 -4.52 8.30 4.18
CA THR A 48 -5.93 8.49 4.49
C THR A 48 -6.22 8.00 5.89
N GLU A 49 -5.80 6.79 6.21
CA GLU A 49 -6.08 6.17 7.50
C GLU A 49 -5.13 5.00 7.78
N ALA A 50 -4.98 4.66 9.06
CA ALA A 50 -4.35 3.42 9.50
C ALA A 50 -5.44 2.46 9.97
N ARG A 51 -5.36 1.19 9.54
CA ARG A 51 -6.31 0.15 9.93
C ARG A 51 -5.60 -1.16 10.26
N THR A 52 -6.17 -1.85 11.22
CA THR A 52 -5.89 -3.25 11.51
C THR A 52 -6.91 -4.09 10.74
N LEU A 53 -6.46 -4.84 9.73
CA LEU A 53 -7.34 -5.60 8.82
C LEU A 53 -7.19 -7.10 9.06
N HIS A 54 -8.29 -7.86 8.94
CA HIS A 54 -8.20 -9.31 8.88
C HIS A 54 -7.55 -9.74 7.55
N PRO A 55 -6.76 -10.83 7.50
CA PRO A 55 -6.17 -11.33 6.24
C PRO A 55 -7.18 -11.63 5.12
N SER A 56 -8.46 -11.78 5.46
CA SER A 56 -9.54 -11.96 4.47
C SER A 56 -10.03 -10.65 3.83
N ASP A 57 -9.77 -9.51 4.47
CA ASP A 57 -10.19 -8.18 4.00
C ASP A 57 -9.12 -7.46 3.18
N ILE A 58 -7.88 -7.96 3.20
CA ILE A 58 -6.72 -7.44 2.48
C ILE A 58 -6.05 -8.52 1.66
N CYS A 59 -5.77 -8.23 0.40
CA CYS A 59 -4.96 -9.08 -0.47
C CYS A 59 -3.77 -8.27 -1.00
N ILE A 60 -2.55 -8.62 -0.59
CA ILE A 60 -1.34 -8.00 -1.13
C ILE A 60 -1.15 -8.50 -2.56
N LEU A 61 -1.15 -7.57 -3.52
CA LEU A 61 -1.04 -7.87 -4.96
C LEU A 61 0.42 -7.90 -5.39
N GLU A 62 1.18 -6.84 -5.08
CA GLU A 62 2.62 -6.79 -5.30
C GLU A 62 3.32 -5.92 -4.23
N PRO A 63 4.44 -6.37 -3.66
CA PRO A 63 5.31 -5.48 -2.89
C PRO A 63 6.02 -4.50 -3.82
N ILE A 64 6.27 -3.30 -3.33
CA ILE A 64 6.95 -2.24 -4.06
C ILE A 64 8.38 -2.11 -3.55
N ASP A 65 9.32 -2.03 -4.48
CA ASP A 65 10.72 -1.79 -4.16
C ASP A 65 10.91 -0.38 -3.56
N ASP A 66 11.66 -0.31 -2.46
CA ASP A 66 11.90 0.94 -1.74
C ASP A 66 12.53 2.02 -2.63
N GLN A 67 13.36 1.62 -3.62
CA GLN A 67 13.97 2.54 -4.59
C GLN A 67 12.96 3.23 -5.52
N LEU A 68 11.76 2.64 -5.67
CA LEU A 68 10.68 3.17 -6.49
C LEU A 68 9.67 3.96 -5.65
N THR A 69 9.92 4.12 -4.35
CA THR A 69 9.09 4.89 -3.43
C THR A 69 9.89 5.98 -2.74
N ARG A 70 9.24 7.11 -2.49
CA ARG A 70 9.75 8.13 -1.58
C ARG A 70 8.64 8.51 -0.62
N TYR A 71 8.80 8.18 0.65
CA TYR A 71 7.86 8.56 1.70
C TYR A 71 8.35 9.82 2.40
N GLU A 72 7.49 10.84 2.44
CA GLU A 72 7.71 12.07 3.20
C GLU A 72 6.79 12.07 4.41
N GLU A 73 7.33 11.65 5.56
CA GLU A 73 6.60 11.53 6.84
C GLU A 73 5.99 12.86 7.29
N GLU A 74 6.65 13.98 7.01
CA GLU A 74 6.19 15.33 7.39
C GLU A 74 4.80 15.70 6.82
N ASN A 75 4.47 15.18 5.64
CA ASN A 75 3.22 15.46 4.93
C ASN A 75 2.39 14.19 4.71
N ASP A 76 2.79 13.07 5.31
CA ASP A 76 2.20 11.75 5.11
C ASP A 76 1.92 11.43 3.63
N THR A 77 2.90 11.74 2.78
CA THR A 77 2.79 11.66 1.33
C THR A 77 3.81 10.67 0.78
N VAL A 78 3.35 9.78 -0.09
CA VAL A 78 4.20 8.82 -0.80
C VAL A 78 4.23 9.16 -2.28
N PHE A 79 5.43 9.29 -2.81
CA PHE A 79 5.68 9.47 -4.24
C PHE A 79 6.12 8.13 -4.81
N LEU A 80 5.41 7.67 -5.83
CA LEU A 80 5.74 6.45 -6.56
C LEU A 80 6.46 6.77 -7.87
N ALA A 81 7.32 5.87 -8.33
CA ALA A 81 7.82 5.94 -9.69
C ALA A 81 6.66 5.84 -10.71
N LYS A 82 6.77 6.54 -11.84
CA LYS A 82 5.73 6.56 -12.89
C LYS A 82 5.40 5.15 -13.41
N GLU A 83 6.37 4.24 -13.42
CA GLU A 83 6.14 2.85 -13.84
C GLU A 83 5.15 2.11 -12.91
N LEU A 84 5.13 2.42 -11.62
CA LEU A 84 4.21 1.79 -10.67
C LEU A 84 2.76 2.23 -10.92
N MET A 85 2.57 3.44 -11.45
CA MET A 85 1.24 3.90 -11.86
C MET A 85 0.69 3.10 -13.04
N ASP A 86 1.55 2.64 -13.96
CA ASP A 86 1.13 1.76 -15.05
C ASP A 86 0.72 0.38 -14.52
N ARG A 87 1.51 -0.17 -13.57
CA ARG A 87 1.20 -1.43 -12.90
C ARG A 87 -0.12 -1.35 -12.12
N MET A 88 -0.29 -0.32 -11.29
CA MET A 88 -1.54 -0.09 -10.56
C MET A 88 -2.74 -0.03 -11.50
N ARG A 89 -2.62 0.65 -12.65
CA ARG A 89 -3.71 0.76 -13.62
C ARG A 89 -4.13 -0.60 -14.17
N LYS A 90 -3.17 -1.50 -14.43
CA LYS A 90 -3.44 -2.88 -14.86
C LYS A 90 -4.08 -3.73 -13.75
N LEU A 91 -3.75 -3.46 -12.49
CA LEU A 91 -4.37 -4.12 -11.34
C LEU A 91 -5.81 -3.64 -11.11
N THR A 92 -6.11 -2.38 -11.43
CA THR A 92 -7.44 -1.79 -11.24
C THR A 92 -8.40 -2.05 -12.41
N ASP A 93 -7.91 -2.15 -13.66
CA ASP A 93 -8.72 -2.48 -14.85
C ASP A 93 -8.08 -3.66 -15.60
N PRO A 94 -8.45 -4.92 -15.29
CA PRO A 94 -7.88 -6.10 -15.95
C PRO A 94 -8.47 -6.37 -17.35
N ARG A 95 -9.01 -5.35 -18.04
CA ARG A 95 -9.74 -5.50 -19.31
C ARG A 95 -8.87 -5.41 -20.55
#